data_AF-A0A6J4YA17-F1
#
_entry.id   AF-A0A6J4YA17-F1
#
_cell.length_a   1.000
_cell.length_b   1.000
_cell.length_c   1.000
_cell.angle_alpha   90.00
_cell.angle_beta   90.00
_cell.angle_gamma   90.00
#
_symmetry.space_group_name_H-M   'P 1'
#
loop_
_entity.id
_entity.type
_entity.pdbx_description
1 polymer ?
#
loop_
_entity_poly.entity_id
_entity_poly.type
_entity_poly.pdbx_seq_one_letter_code
_entity_poly.pdbx_strand_id
1 'polypeptide(L)'
;MNNPIYIPATKPEDWRHLLAEPDKQWRDGYSAKSLAVAWHRDAGFPQEVGRAFDKSGYAIFKNPELLLAIPEHKVPLPGGGNPSQNDLFVLAKGNGQIISMTVEGKVSEPFGPLVSEWFQNPSEGKRKRLAYLCKILGLNANHVSSIRYQLLHRTASAVIEADRFNATNALMLVHSFSPTNKWYDDFEKFSGLYEVQVKLNEIIFAGRVNGTELYLGWVKGDVPKR
;
A
#
# COMPACT_ATOMS: atom_id res chain seq x y z
N MET A 1 1.66 19.94 13.41
CA MET A 1 0.34 20.03 12.73
C MET A 1 0.57 19.73 11.27
N ASN A 2 -0.18 18.79 10.67
CA ASN A 2 -0.13 18.57 9.22
C ASN A 2 -1.00 19.64 8.54
N ASN A 3 -0.42 20.42 7.65
CA ASN A 3 -1.16 21.33 6.79
C ASN A 3 -1.77 20.52 5.62
N PRO A 4 -3.11 20.51 5.41
CA PRO A 4 -3.75 19.74 4.34
C PRO A 4 -3.65 20.40 2.95
N ILE A 5 -2.77 21.40 2.78
CA ILE A 5 -2.55 22.09 1.51
C ILE A 5 -1.36 21.44 0.79
N TYR A 6 -1.60 20.91 -0.40
CA TYR A 6 -0.60 20.25 -1.23
C TYR A 6 -0.28 21.10 -2.46
N ILE A 7 0.99 21.11 -2.86
CA ILE A 7 1.46 21.72 -4.10
C ILE A 7 1.72 20.57 -5.09
N PRO A 8 1.19 20.64 -6.34
CA PRO A 8 1.46 19.61 -7.34
C PRO A 8 2.96 19.42 -7.57
N ALA A 9 3.43 18.17 -7.52
CA ALA A 9 4.78 17.83 -7.91
C ALA A 9 4.97 18.08 -9.41
N THR A 10 6.15 18.56 -9.80
CA THR A 10 6.51 18.85 -11.20
C THR A 10 7.51 17.87 -11.76
N LYS A 11 8.28 17.20 -10.88
CA LYS A 11 9.28 16.18 -11.24
C LYS A 11 9.39 15.11 -10.14
N PRO A 12 9.92 13.91 -10.43
CA PRO A 12 10.11 12.87 -9.43
C PRO A 12 10.92 13.34 -8.22
N GLU A 13 11.95 14.17 -8.43
CA GLU A 13 12.83 14.65 -7.36
C GLU A 13 12.11 15.43 -6.27
N ASP A 14 10.93 15.99 -6.54
CA ASP A 14 10.11 16.67 -5.54
C ASP A 14 9.71 15.69 -4.41
N TRP A 15 9.64 14.38 -4.69
CA TRP A 15 9.34 13.32 -3.72
C TRP A 15 10.52 13.09 -2.76
N ARG A 16 11.76 13.34 -3.20
CA ARG A 16 12.97 13.09 -2.40
C ARG A 16 12.92 13.81 -1.05
N HIS A 17 12.36 15.02 -1.03
CA HIS A 17 12.29 15.85 0.18
C HIS A 17 11.33 15.32 1.24
N LEU A 18 10.45 14.38 0.88
CA LEU A 18 9.47 13.79 1.78
C LEU A 18 10.01 12.55 2.52
N LEU A 19 11.12 11.99 2.03
CA LEU A 19 11.77 10.82 2.59
C LEU A 19 12.34 11.07 3.99
N ALA A 20 12.30 10.04 4.84
CA ALA A 20 12.85 10.12 6.19
C ALA A 20 14.38 10.24 6.18
N GLU A 21 15.06 9.55 5.25
CA GLU A 21 16.51 9.60 5.06
C GLU A 21 16.84 9.78 3.57
N PRO A 22 16.63 10.99 2.99
CA PRO A 22 16.70 11.21 1.55
C PRO A 22 18.00 10.75 0.90
N ASP A 23 19.15 10.97 1.55
CA ASP A 23 20.46 10.60 1.00
C ASP A 23 20.74 9.09 1.00
N LYS A 24 20.01 8.33 1.83
CA LYS A 24 20.09 6.86 1.87
C LYS A 24 19.04 6.22 0.97
N GLN A 25 17.84 6.79 0.94
CA GLN A 25 16.66 6.22 0.29
C GLN A 25 16.55 6.62 -1.20
N TRP A 26 17.05 7.79 -1.60
CA TRP A 26 16.97 8.26 -2.99
C TRP A 26 18.17 7.82 -3.82
N ARG A 27 18.18 6.54 -4.22
CA ARG A 27 19.26 5.93 -5.00
C ARG A 27 18.71 5.00 -6.07
N ASP A 28 19.47 4.81 -7.15
CA ASP A 28 19.08 3.86 -8.19
C ASP A 28 19.03 2.41 -7.65
N GLY A 29 18.00 1.67 -8.05
CA GLY A 29 17.72 0.33 -7.52
C GLY A 29 17.04 0.30 -6.15
N TYR A 30 16.60 1.45 -5.60
CA TYR A 30 15.78 1.53 -4.38
C TYR A 30 14.32 1.89 -4.70
N SER A 31 13.39 1.45 -3.86
CA SER A 31 11.94 1.52 -4.12
C SER A 31 11.45 2.96 -4.22
N ALA A 32 11.89 3.85 -3.32
CA ALA A 32 11.44 5.24 -3.29
C ALA A 32 11.63 5.98 -4.63
N LYS A 33 12.86 5.99 -5.17
CA LYS A 33 13.15 6.65 -6.47
C LYS A 33 12.42 5.96 -7.62
N SER A 34 12.36 4.63 -7.60
CA SER A 34 11.69 3.83 -8.65
C SER A 34 10.19 4.11 -8.71
N LEU A 35 9.55 4.19 -7.54
CA LEU A 35 8.13 4.51 -7.40
C LEU A 35 7.85 5.94 -7.88
N ALA A 36 8.66 6.91 -7.45
CA ALA A 36 8.52 8.30 -7.88
C ALA A 36 8.64 8.44 -9.41
N VAL A 37 9.62 7.78 -10.03
CA VAL A 37 9.79 7.81 -11.49
C VAL A 37 8.60 7.16 -12.19
N ALA A 38 8.17 5.96 -11.76
CA ALA A 38 7.06 5.25 -12.39
C ALA A 38 5.73 6.02 -12.32
N TRP A 39 5.40 6.57 -11.15
CA TRP A 39 4.13 7.27 -10.92
C TRP A 39 4.11 8.72 -11.39
N HIS A 40 5.26 9.29 -11.75
CA HIS A 40 5.35 10.64 -12.33
C HIS A 40 5.51 10.63 -13.86
N ARG A 41 5.89 9.49 -14.45
CA ARG A 41 6.15 9.37 -15.90
C ARG A 41 4.89 9.57 -16.74
N ASP A 42 3.78 8.99 -16.30
CA ASP A 42 2.55 8.91 -17.07
C ASP A 42 1.52 9.89 -16.50
N ALA A 43 0.74 10.54 -17.36
CA ALA A 43 -0.41 11.36 -16.95
C ALA A 43 -1.56 10.43 -16.50
N GLY A 44 -1.38 9.78 -15.35
CA GLY A 44 -2.28 8.76 -14.82
C GLY A 44 -1.54 7.66 -14.06
N PHE A 45 -2.02 6.43 -14.16
CA PHE A 45 -1.38 5.26 -13.55
C PHE A 45 -0.19 4.76 -14.37
N PRO A 46 0.85 4.19 -13.71
CA PRO A 46 1.87 3.42 -14.43
C PRO A 46 1.23 2.32 -15.29
N GLN A 47 1.81 2.06 -16.46
CA GLN A 47 1.25 1.13 -17.45
C GLN A 47 0.98 -0.28 -16.88
N GLU A 48 1.87 -0.80 -16.06
CA GLU A 48 1.76 -2.09 -15.37
C GLU A 48 0.59 -2.12 -14.37
N VAL A 49 0.29 -0.99 -13.72
CA VAL A 49 -0.86 -0.84 -12.84
C VAL A 49 -2.14 -0.82 -13.68
N GLY A 50 -2.16 -0.05 -14.78
CA GLY A 50 -3.27 -0.01 -15.72
C GLY A 50 -3.63 -1.39 -16.30
N ARG A 51 -2.62 -2.16 -16.72
CA ARG A 51 -2.81 -3.55 -17.19
C ARG A 51 -3.42 -4.45 -16.12
N ALA A 52 -3.03 -4.30 -14.85
CA ALA A 52 -3.59 -5.08 -13.76
C ALA A 52 -5.06 -4.70 -13.49
N PHE A 53 -5.41 -3.41 -13.61
CA PHE A 53 -6.80 -2.96 -13.57
C PHE A 53 -7.64 -3.59 -14.69
N ASP A 54 -7.17 -3.49 -15.94
CA ASP A 54 -7.86 -4.04 -17.11
C ASP A 54 -8.08 -5.56 -16.98
N LYS A 55 -7.04 -6.28 -16.53
CA LYS A 55 -7.08 -7.73 -16.36
C LYS A 55 -8.01 -8.18 -15.22
N SER A 56 -8.22 -7.34 -14.21
CA SER A 56 -8.99 -7.72 -13.01
C SER A 56 -10.46 -8.04 -13.29
N GLY A 57 -11.04 -7.45 -14.34
CA GLY A 57 -12.44 -7.61 -14.70
C GLY A 57 -13.44 -6.97 -13.73
N TYR A 58 -12.99 -6.34 -12.64
CA TYR A 58 -13.88 -5.65 -11.71
C TYR A 58 -14.34 -4.30 -12.28
N ALA A 59 -15.64 -4.03 -12.22
CA ALA A 59 -16.23 -2.79 -12.76
C ALA A 59 -15.58 -1.53 -12.16
N ILE A 60 -15.22 -1.57 -10.88
CA ILE A 60 -14.56 -0.46 -10.17
C ILE A 60 -13.21 -0.08 -10.79
N PHE A 61 -12.52 -1.01 -11.45
CA PHE A 61 -11.23 -0.79 -12.09
C PHE A 61 -11.32 -0.67 -13.62
N LYS A 62 -12.51 -0.49 -14.18
CA LYS A 62 -12.66 -0.20 -15.60
C LYS A 62 -12.38 1.28 -15.86
N ASN A 63 -11.26 1.57 -16.52
CA ASN A 63 -10.80 2.93 -16.83
C ASN A 63 -10.76 3.88 -15.61
N PRO A 64 -10.01 3.54 -14.54
CA PRO A 64 -9.97 4.37 -13.35
C PRO A 64 -9.21 5.68 -13.64
N GLU A 65 -9.70 6.77 -13.07
CA GLU A 65 -9.08 8.08 -13.08
C GLU A 65 -8.25 8.28 -11.81
N LEU A 66 -6.97 8.64 -11.95
CA LEU A 66 -6.13 9.05 -10.82
C LEU A 66 -6.48 10.50 -10.47
N LEU A 67 -7.05 10.73 -9.28
CA LEU A 67 -7.46 12.07 -8.83
C LEU A 67 -6.34 12.79 -8.06
N LEU A 68 -5.68 12.05 -7.17
CA LEU A 68 -4.64 12.58 -6.30
C LEU A 68 -3.68 11.46 -5.89
N ALA A 69 -2.39 11.75 -5.83
CA ALA A 69 -1.38 10.88 -5.25
C ALA A 69 -0.52 11.67 -4.25
N ILE A 70 -0.34 11.14 -3.05
CA ILE A 70 0.41 11.76 -1.94
C ILE A 70 1.55 10.81 -1.55
N PRO A 71 2.81 11.12 -1.87
CA PRO A 71 3.94 10.34 -1.42
C PRO A 71 4.13 10.45 0.10
N GLU A 72 4.70 9.41 0.71
CA GLU A 72 5.07 9.38 2.14
C GLU A 72 3.88 9.71 3.08
N HIS A 73 2.68 9.31 2.67
CA HIS A 73 1.43 9.66 3.35
C HIS A 73 1.30 8.99 4.72
N LYS A 74 1.06 9.80 5.76
CA LYS A 74 0.97 9.34 7.15
C LYS A 74 -0.47 9.17 7.60
N VAL A 75 -0.81 7.94 7.98
CA VAL A 75 -2.10 7.56 8.56
C VAL A 75 -1.96 7.34 10.07
N PRO A 76 -2.63 8.15 10.92
CA PRO A 76 -2.61 7.95 12.36
C PRO A 76 -3.13 6.57 12.77
N LEU A 77 -2.42 5.91 13.68
CA LEU A 77 -2.82 4.62 14.25
C LEU A 77 -2.81 4.69 15.78
N PRO A 78 -3.77 4.05 16.47
CA PRO A 78 -3.81 4.05 17.93
C PRO A 78 -2.64 3.28 18.52
N GLY A 79 -2.49 3.37 19.85
CA GLY A 79 -1.45 2.65 20.60
C GLY A 79 -0.14 3.43 20.82
N GLY A 80 -0.12 4.72 20.52
CA GLY A 80 1.09 5.55 20.67
C GLY A 80 2.20 5.18 19.68
N GLY A 81 3.23 6.03 19.58
CA GLY A 81 4.31 5.87 18.61
C GLY A 81 3.95 6.36 17.20
N ASN A 82 4.79 6.03 16.22
CA ASN A 82 4.71 6.61 14.87
C ASN A 82 3.44 6.15 14.11
N PRO A 83 2.88 7.01 13.24
CA PRO A 83 1.81 6.64 12.31
C PRO A 83 2.29 5.59 11.29
N SER A 84 1.36 4.99 10.55
CA SER A 84 1.73 4.27 9.32
C SER A 84 2.13 5.30 8.26
N GLN A 85 3.33 5.19 7.68
CA GLN A 85 3.81 6.10 6.64
C GLN A 85 3.91 5.37 5.30
N ASN A 86 2.86 5.41 4.48
CA ASN A 86 2.78 4.67 3.21
C ASN A 86 3.69 5.33 2.16
N ASP A 87 4.34 4.53 1.32
CA ASP A 87 5.24 5.07 0.29
C ASP A 87 4.46 5.98 -0.67
N LEU A 88 3.23 5.58 -1.04
CA LEU A 88 2.29 6.39 -1.80
C LEU A 88 0.84 6.08 -1.40
N PHE A 89 0.05 7.12 -1.20
CA PHE A 89 -1.40 7.05 -1.10
C PHE A 89 -2.03 7.64 -2.35
N VAL A 90 -3.07 6.99 -2.88
CA VAL A 90 -3.75 7.41 -4.11
C VAL A 90 -5.26 7.45 -3.86
N LEU A 91 -5.87 8.56 -4.26
CA LEU A 91 -7.31 8.63 -4.50
C LEU A 91 -7.56 8.49 -5.99
N ALA A 92 -8.40 7.53 -6.32
CA ALA A 92 -8.83 7.29 -7.68
C ALA A 92 -10.36 7.25 -7.76
N LYS A 93 -10.89 7.38 -8.97
CA LYS A 93 -12.30 7.25 -9.25
C LYS A 93 -12.51 6.22 -10.35
N GLY A 94 -13.38 5.26 -10.10
CA GLY A 94 -13.76 4.25 -11.08
C GLY A 94 -15.24 3.94 -10.93
N ASN A 95 -15.93 3.71 -12.05
CA ASN A 95 -17.36 3.40 -12.04
C ASN A 95 -18.22 4.37 -11.17
N GLY A 96 -17.85 5.66 -11.13
CA GLY A 96 -18.55 6.67 -10.33
C GLY A 96 -18.25 6.64 -8.82
N GLN A 97 -17.41 5.73 -8.33
CA GLN A 97 -17.07 5.56 -6.91
C GLN A 97 -15.61 5.93 -6.65
N ILE A 98 -15.32 6.34 -5.41
CA ILE A 98 -13.95 6.60 -4.96
C ILE A 98 -13.27 5.28 -4.57
N ILE A 99 -11.98 5.21 -4.88
CA ILE A 99 -11.06 4.14 -4.52
C ILE A 99 -9.95 4.77 -3.67
N SER A 100 -9.82 4.30 -2.43
CA SER A 100 -8.71 4.61 -1.55
C SER A 100 -7.61 3.57 -1.76
N MET A 101 -6.40 3.98 -2.14
CA MET A 101 -5.34 3.05 -2.49
C MET A 101 -4.07 3.38 -1.72
N THR A 102 -3.47 2.37 -1.10
CA THR A 102 -2.09 2.44 -0.62
C THR A 102 -1.21 1.64 -1.54
N VAL A 103 -0.11 2.25 -1.97
CA VAL A 103 0.89 1.62 -2.81
C VAL A 103 2.19 1.52 -2.02
N GLU A 104 2.72 0.31 -1.91
CA GLU A 104 4.03 0.04 -1.31
C GLU A 104 5.01 -0.34 -2.41
N GLY A 105 6.09 0.43 -2.52
CA GLY A 105 7.19 0.14 -3.43
C GLY A 105 8.12 -0.91 -2.82
N LYS A 106 8.56 -1.89 -3.61
CA LYS A 106 9.56 -2.88 -3.15
C LYS A 106 10.61 -3.19 -4.20
N VAL A 107 11.87 -3.39 -3.78
CA VAL A 107 12.92 -3.93 -4.67
C VAL A 107 13.59 -5.16 -4.08
N SER A 108 14.31 -4.99 -2.98
CA SER A 108 15.11 -6.03 -2.34
C SER A 108 15.00 -6.03 -0.83
N GLU A 109 14.55 -4.93 -0.24
CA GLU A 109 14.24 -4.76 1.16
C GLU A 109 12.94 -5.49 1.54
N PRO A 110 12.90 -6.20 2.68
CA PRO A 110 11.71 -6.93 3.12
C PRO A 110 10.58 -5.99 3.55
N PHE A 111 9.40 -6.57 3.78
CA PHE A 111 8.28 -5.89 4.45
C PHE A 111 8.50 -5.69 5.97
N GLY A 112 9.76 -5.61 6.41
CA GLY A 112 10.11 -5.56 7.83
C GLY A 112 9.83 -6.85 8.61
N PRO A 113 9.67 -6.76 9.94
CA PRO A 113 9.52 -7.93 10.81
C PRO A 113 8.17 -8.62 10.64
N LEU A 114 8.12 -9.90 10.99
CA LEU A 114 6.88 -10.62 11.22
C LEU A 114 6.13 -10.01 12.43
N VAL A 115 4.83 -10.22 12.50
CA VAL A 115 4.04 -9.83 13.68
C VAL A 115 4.58 -10.52 14.93
N SER A 116 4.95 -11.80 14.85
CA SER A 116 5.53 -12.55 15.98
C SER A 116 6.79 -11.88 16.54
N GLU A 117 7.67 -11.37 15.66
CA GLU A 117 8.90 -10.67 16.02
C GLU A 117 8.59 -9.27 16.57
N TRP A 118 7.73 -8.51 15.89
CA TRP A 118 7.35 -7.17 16.32
C TRP A 118 6.57 -7.16 17.64
N PHE A 119 5.82 -8.23 17.91
CA PHE A 119 4.92 -8.37 19.06
C PHE A 119 5.55 -9.13 20.23
N GLN A 120 6.87 -9.37 20.22
CA GLN A 120 7.58 -9.88 21.40
C GLN A 120 7.50 -8.87 22.55
N ASN A 121 7.17 -9.36 23.76
CA ASN A 121 7.00 -8.57 24.98
C ASN A 121 6.23 -7.25 24.75
N PRO A 122 4.97 -7.33 24.29
CA PRO A 122 4.31 -6.16 23.72
C PRO A 122 3.84 -5.21 24.83
N SER A 123 4.21 -3.93 24.67
CA SER A 123 3.64 -2.83 25.45
C SER A 123 2.12 -2.75 25.26
N GLU A 124 1.42 -2.07 26.17
CA GLU A 124 0.00 -1.79 26.04
C GLU A 124 -0.33 -1.13 24.68
N GLY A 125 0.54 -0.21 24.24
CA GLY A 125 0.45 0.44 22.94
C GLY A 125 0.48 -0.52 21.76
N LYS A 126 1.44 -1.46 21.75
CA LYS A 126 1.51 -2.50 20.71
C LYS A 126 0.26 -3.38 20.72
N ARG A 127 -0.22 -3.80 21.89
CA ARG A 127 -1.44 -4.61 22.03
C ARG A 127 -2.66 -3.88 21.46
N LYS A 128 -2.86 -2.62 21.84
CA LYS A 128 -3.94 -1.76 21.32
C LYS A 128 -3.84 -1.60 19.80
N ARG A 129 -2.63 -1.41 19.28
CA ARG A 129 -2.39 -1.25 17.85
C ARG A 129 -2.71 -2.51 17.06
N LEU A 130 -2.22 -3.68 17.48
CA LEU A 130 -2.50 -4.93 16.78
C LEU A 130 -3.98 -5.27 16.80
N ALA A 131 -4.64 -5.12 17.96
CA ALA A 131 -6.08 -5.34 18.09
C ALA A 131 -6.88 -4.42 17.16
N TYR A 132 -6.50 -3.15 17.06
CA TYR A 132 -7.12 -2.20 16.14
C TYR A 132 -6.91 -2.58 14.68
N LEU A 133 -5.69 -2.93 14.27
CA LEU A 133 -5.40 -3.37 12.90
C LEU A 133 -6.22 -4.61 12.53
N CYS A 134 -6.27 -5.61 13.40
CA CYS A 134 -7.06 -6.81 13.17
C CYS A 134 -8.56 -6.48 13.06
N LYS A 135 -9.08 -5.59 13.92
CA LYS A 135 -10.49 -5.14 13.84
C LYS A 135 -10.80 -4.46 12.51
N ILE A 136 -9.98 -3.50 12.08
CA ILE A 136 -10.17 -2.76 10.82
C ILE A 136 -10.15 -3.70 9.61
N LEU A 137 -9.27 -4.71 9.66
CA LEU A 137 -9.09 -5.67 8.57
C LEU A 137 -10.01 -6.89 8.66
N GLY A 138 -10.85 -7.00 9.68
CA GLY A 138 -11.68 -8.20 9.88
C GLY A 138 -10.89 -9.48 10.12
N LEU A 139 -9.67 -9.39 10.65
CA LEU A 139 -8.76 -10.52 10.85
C LEU A 139 -8.79 -11.03 12.30
N ASN A 140 -8.54 -12.33 12.47
CA ASN A 140 -8.29 -12.92 13.78
C ASN A 140 -6.83 -12.72 14.18
N ALA A 141 -6.58 -12.04 15.31
CA ALA A 141 -5.24 -11.76 15.83
C ALA A 141 -4.39 -13.02 16.09
N ASN A 142 -5.02 -14.19 16.29
CA ASN A 142 -4.30 -15.45 16.48
C ASN A 142 -3.68 -16.01 15.18
N HIS A 143 -4.14 -15.54 14.01
CA HIS A 143 -3.70 -16.06 12.71
C HIS A 143 -2.70 -15.14 12.00
N VAL A 144 -2.34 -13.99 12.58
CA VAL A 144 -1.46 -13.02 11.92
C VAL A 144 0.01 -13.12 12.32
N SER A 145 0.37 -14.02 13.24
CA SER A 145 1.72 -14.10 13.83
C SER A 145 2.84 -14.30 12.79
N SER A 146 2.57 -15.08 11.74
CA SER A 146 3.51 -15.39 10.65
C SER A 146 3.48 -14.38 9.50
N ILE A 147 2.71 -13.30 9.62
CA ILE A 147 2.57 -12.28 8.57
C ILE A 147 3.53 -11.12 8.83
N ARG A 148 4.02 -10.49 7.76
CA ARG A 148 4.80 -9.26 7.84
C ARG A 148 3.94 -8.13 8.41
N TYR A 149 4.37 -7.55 9.53
CA TYR A 149 3.61 -6.49 10.21
C TYR A 149 3.30 -5.30 9.29
N GLN A 150 4.20 -5.01 8.34
CA GLN A 150 3.99 -3.93 7.37
C GLN A 150 2.73 -4.12 6.53
N LEU A 151 2.46 -5.35 6.06
CA LEU A 151 1.29 -5.64 5.23
C LEU A 151 -0.02 -5.35 5.96
N LEU A 152 -0.08 -5.57 7.28
CA LEU A 152 -1.24 -5.23 8.09
C LEU A 152 -1.48 -3.72 8.11
N HIS A 153 -0.47 -2.93 8.48
CA HIS A 153 -0.69 -1.49 8.66
C HIS A 153 -0.82 -0.72 7.35
N ARG A 154 -0.25 -1.20 6.24
CA ARG A 154 -0.50 -0.66 4.89
C ARG A 154 -1.93 -0.90 4.45
N THR A 155 -2.39 -2.15 4.54
CA THR A 155 -3.76 -2.50 4.17
C THR A 155 -4.78 -1.75 5.03
N ALA A 156 -4.53 -1.66 6.34
CA ALA A 156 -5.39 -0.89 7.23
C ALA A 156 -5.38 0.61 6.88
N SER A 157 -4.26 1.14 6.42
CA SER A 157 -4.16 2.54 5.97
C SER A 157 -5.09 2.81 4.77
N ALA A 158 -5.19 1.91 3.80
CA ALA A 158 -6.14 2.04 2.69
C ALA A 158 -7.59 2.05 3.18
N VAL A 159 -7.94 1.17 4.13
CA VAL A 159 -9.30 1.08 4.69
C VAL A 159 -9.64 2.31 5.54
N ILE A 160 -8.71 2.81 6.36
CA ILE A 160 -8.90 4.00 7.20
C ILE A 160 -9.07 5.24 6.34
N GLU A 161 -8.26 5.40 5.30
CA GLU A 161 -8.41 6.52 4.38
C GLU A 161 -9.66 6.37 3.50
N ALA A 162 -10.13 5.15 3.24
CA ALA A 162 -11.41 4.94 2.57
C ALA A 162 -12.55 5.55 3.40
N ASP A 163 -12.60 5.28 4.70
CA ASP A 163 -13.56 5.89 5.61
C ASP A 163 -13.43 7.43 5.62
N ARG A 164 -12.20 7.95 5.78
CA ARG A 164 -11.94 9.40 5.82
C ARG A 164 -12.38 10.15 4.56
N PHE A 165 -12.26 9.52 3.39
CA PHE A 165 -12.64 10.12 2.10
C PHE A 165 -14.00 9.63 1.59
N ASN A 166 -14.81 8.96 2.43
CA ASN A 166 -16.11 8.40 2.07
C ASN A 166 -16.06 7.47 0.84
N ALA A 167 -14.97 6.72 0.69
CA ALA A 167 -14.79 5.70 -0.33
C ALA A 167 -15.33 4.35 0.17
N THR A 168 -16.02 3.63 -0.72
CA THR A 168 -16.50 2.27 -0.44
C THR A 168 -15.53 1.19 -0.89
N ASN A 169 -14.41 1.57 -1.53
CA ASN A 169 -13.43 0.67 -2.09
C ASN A 169 -12.03 1.01 -1.57
N ALA A 170 -11.28 0.00 -1.16
CA ALA A 170 -9.89 0.10 -0.74
C ALA A 170 -9.01 -0.87 -1.55
N LEU A 171 -7.84 -0.42 -1.99
CA LEU A 171 -6.82 -1.27 -2.64
C LEU A 171 -5.50 -1.15 -1.88
N MET A 172 -4.96 -2.29 -1.44
CA MET A 172 -3.54 -2.39 -1.10
C MET A 172 -2.77 -2.99 -2.29
N LEU A 173 -1.90 -2.18 -2.89
CA LEU A 173 -1.11 -2.54 -4.04
C LEU A 173 0.38 -2.61 -3.67
N VAL A 174 1.03 -3.73 -3.94
CA VAL A 174 2.49 -3.78 -3.97
C VAL A 174 2.95 -3.49 -5.39
N HIS A 175 3.75 -2.43 -5.56
CA HIS A 175 4.44 -2.13 -6.80
C HIS A 175 5.91 -2.57 -6.66
N SER A 176 6.21 -3.76 -7.16
CA SER A 176 7.54 -4.37 -7.05
C SER A 176 8.40 -4.05 -8.26
N PHE A 177 9.58 -3.51 -8.02
CA PHE A 177 10.64 -3.29 -9.00
C PHE A 177 11.73 -4.38 -8.90
N SER A 178 11.43 -5.47 -8.21
CA SER A 178 12.34 -6.59 -8.02
C SER A 178 12.47 -7.44 -9.29
N PRO A 179 13.69 -7.69 -9.81
CA PRO A 179 13.87 -8.57 -10.98
C PRO A 179 13.33 -9.98 -10.74
N THR A 180 13.47 -10.48 -9.51
CA THR A 180 13.11 -11.84 -9.08
C THR A 180 11.84 -11.90 -8.23
N ASN A 181 11.01 -10.85 -8.25
CA ASN A 181 9.77 -10.77 -7.47
C ASN A 181 9.97 -11.04 -5.96
N LYS A 182 11.07 -10.52 -5.38
CA LYS A 182 11.35 -10.71 -3.95
C LYS A 182 10.14 -10.29 -3.11
N TRP A 183 9.89 -11.07 -2.06
CA TRP A 183 8.82 -10.86 -1.07
C TRP A 183 7.40 -11.16 -1.57
N TYR A 184 7.25 -11.68 -2.79
CA TYR A 184 5.95 -12.15 -3.28
C TYR A 184 5.34 -13.21 -2.36
N ASP A 185 6.11 -14.20 -1.92
CA ASP A 185 5.63 -15.26 -1.02
C ASP A 185 5.09 -14.70 0.32
N ASP A 186 5.67 -13.62 0.83
CA ASP A 186 5.16 -12.96 2.04
C ASP A 186 3.81 -12.27 1.77
N PHE A 187 3.64 -11.69 0.59
CA PHE A 187 2.37 -11.08 0.17
C PHE A 187 1.30 -12.13 -0.16
N GLU A 188 1.68 -13.25 -0.78
CA GLU A 188 0.79 -14.39 -1.03
C GLU A 188 0.28 -14.98 0.29
N LYS A 189 1.18 -15.22 1.26
CA LYS A 189 0.80 -15.65 2.62
C LYS A 189 -0.17 -14.68 3.29
N PHE A 190 0.04 -13.37 3.13
CA PHE A 190 -0.88 -12.37 3.64
C PHE A 190 -2.25 -12.42 2.95
N SER A 191 -2.29 -12.56 1.62
CA SER A 191 -3.55 -12.69 0.88
C SER A 191 -4.35 -13.93 1.31
N GLY A 192 -3.65 -15.01 1.69
CA GLY A 192 -4.27 -16.22 2.23
C GLY A 192 -5.04 -16.02 3.53
N LEU A 193 -4.81 -14.93 4.29
CA LEU A 193 -5.65 -14.59 5.45
C LEU A 193 -7.10 -14.28 5.06
N TYR A 194 -7.33 -13.91 3.81
CA TYR A 194 -8.65 -13.64 3.23
C TYR A 194 -9.15 -14.78 2.36
N GLU A 195 -8.50 -15.95 2.43
CA GLU A 195 -8.83 -17.15 1.63
C GLU A 195 -8.73 -16.91 0.12
N VAL A 196 -7.91 -15.94 -0.30
CA VAL A 196 -7.64 -15.63 -1.70
C VAL A 196 -6.18 -15.86 -2.03
N GLN A 197 -5.91 -16.15 -3.30
CA GLN A 197 -4.56 -16.25 -3.83
C GLN A 197 -4.32 -15.13 -4.84
N VAL A 198 -3.51 -14.15 -4.44
CA VAL A 198 -3.04 -13.13 -5.39
C VAL A 198 -2.11 -13.76 -6.42
N LYS A 199 -2.10 -13.24 -7.64
CA LYS A 199 -1.16 -13.60 -8.70
C LYS A 199 -0.33 -12.38 -9.09
N LEU A 200 0.84 -12.63 -9.67
CA LEU A 200 1.66 -11.57 -10.25
C LEU A 200 0.88 -10.80 -11.32
N ASN A 201 0.91 -9.47 -11.23
CA ASN A 201 0.24 -8.53 -12.13
C ASN A 201 -1.28 -8.69 -12.15
N GLU A 202 -1.87 -9.07 -11.01
CA GLU A 202 -3.31 -9.18 -10.84
C GLU A 202 -3.77 -8.44 -9.59
N ILE A 203 -5.03 -8.01 -9.63
CA ILE A 203 -5.76 -7.48 -8.49
C ILE A 203 -6.90 -8.45 -8.21
N ILE A 204 -7.09 -8.77 -6.94
CA ILE A 204 -8.11 -9.71 -6.48
C ILE A 204 -8.95 -9.07 -5.38
N PHE A 205 -10.25 -9.32 -5.42
CA PHE A 205 -11.17 -8.97 -4.34
C PHE A 205 -10.92 -9.87 -3.12
N ALA A 206 -10.62 -9.28 -1.98
CA ALA A 206 -10.29 -9.96 -0.72
C ALA A 206 -11.46 -9.95 0.28
N GLY A 207 -12.64 -9.46 -0.11
CA GLY A 207 -13.82 -9.41 0.75
C GLY A 207 -14.14 -8.01 1.27
N ARG A 208 -15.14 -7.93 2.16
CA ARG A 208 -15.60 -6.68 2.74
C ARG A 208 -15.13 -6.57 4.19
N VAL A 209 -14.42 -5.48 4.51
CA VAL A 209 -13.86 -5.22 5.85
C VAL A 209 -14.26 -3.83 6.31
N ASN A 210 -14.75 -3.71 7.54
CA ASN A 210 -15.18 -2.44 8.12
C ASN A 210 -16.10 -1.60 7.20
N GLY A 211 -16.99 -2.26 6.44
CA GLY A 211 -17.91 -1.61 5.50
C GLY A 211 -17.35 -1.35 4.10
N THR A 212 -16.05 -1.55 3.87
CA THR A 212 -15.33 -1.25 2.63
C THR A 212 -15.00 -2.52 1.84
N GLU A 213 -15.18 -2.50 0.53
CA GLU A 213 -14.69 -3.54 -0.38
C GLU A 213 -13.16 -3.47 -0.47
N LEU A 214 -12.47 -4.53 -0.04
CA LEU A 214 -11.02 -4.60 -0.04
C LEU A 214 -10.52 -5.40 -1.24
N TYR A 215 -9.54 -4.82 -1.93
CA TYR A 215 -8.81 -5.43 -3.02
C TYR A 215 -7.32 -5.50 -2.64
N LEU A 216 -6.66 -6.56 -3.09
CA LEU A 216 -5.22 -6.76 -2.95
C LEU A 216 -4.59 -6.93 -4.33
N GLY A 217 -3.43 -6.33 -4.56
CA GLY A 217 -2.74 -6.45 -5.83
C GLY A 217 -1.23 -6.50 -5.70
N TRP A 218 -0.60 -7.21 -6.63
CA TRP A 218 0.83 -7.18 -6.83
C TRP A 218 1.12 -6.89 -8.30
N VAL A 219 1.90 -5.85 -8.57
CA VAL A 219 2.34 -5.52 -9.93
C VAL A 219 3.86 -5.42 -9.99
N LYS A 220 4.41 -5.85 -11.12
CA LYS A 220 5.83 -5.74 -11.43
C LYS A 220 6.07 -4.52 -12.31
N GLY A 221 6.83 -3.57 -11.79
CA GLY A 221 7.33 -2.42 -12.53
C GLY A 221 8.60 -2.73 -13.30
N ASP A 222 8.97 -1.81 -14.19
CA ASP A 222 10.23 -1.88 -14.92
C ASP A 222 11.41 -1.86 -13.95
N VAL A 223 12.38 -2.76 -14.15
CA VAL A 223 13.58 -2.80 -13.32
C VAL A 223 14.35 -1.48 -13.50
N PRO A 224 14.62 -0.72 -12.42
CA PRO A 224 15.35 0.53 -12.48
C PRO A 224 16.73 0.23 -13.06
N LYS A 225 17.09 0.93 -14.15
CA LYS A 225 18.46 0.87 -14.66
C LYS A 225 19.37 1.43 -13.56
N ARG A 226 20.37 0.64 -13.16
CA ARG A 226 21.40 1.03 -12.20
C ARG A 226 22.35 2.05 -12.81
#